data_AF-A0A2N2N133-F1
#
_entry.id   AF-A0A2N2N133-F1
#
_cell.length_a   1.000
_cell.length_b   1.000
_cell.length_c   1.000
_cell.angle_alpha   90.00
_cell.angle_beta   90.00
_cell.angle_gamma   90.00
#
_symmetry.space_group_name_H-M   'P 1'
#
loop_
_entity.id
_entity.type
_entity.pdbx_description
1 polymer ?
#
loop_
_entity_poly.entity_id
_entity_poly.type
_entity_poly.pdbx_seq_one_letter_code
_entity_poly.pdbx_strand_id
1 'polypeptide(L)'
;MPGHKSIQVFFYHSGLSARVSFDPHATMNADAFARNFVKPEFTAGEASQWLMIATDGELYGHHQIFRDKFLSYLLDGSISAQHIETVYPGLQLTQQKVFPVIKVRDNTSWSCHHGVLRWSSVCACTPNSDWKKPLREALERISDEVDKLFVASCNGILENVWEARDRYIEVFSGDQKFADWVRKMSDAQMTDEKIKQLDQLFQAELDCQRMFTSCGWFFDDLDRIEPRNAVLYGAHAVWLTRQFAAFDLSAEVSPLLEKSKSWRINLSALDIFNEVMLRFEQGQKPS
;
A
#
# COMPACT_ATOMS: atom_id res chain seq x y z
N MET A 1 12.70 18.80 1.39
CA MET A 1 11.81 18.40 0.26
C MET A 1 11.90 19.47 -0.83
N PRO A 2 11.55 19.18 -2.10
CA PRO A 2 11.54 20.19 -3.16
C PRO A 2 10.75 21.45 -2.72
N GLY A 3 11.29 22.64 -3.01
CA GLY A 3 10.62 23.91 -2.70
C GLY A 3 10.58 24.31 -1.22
N HIS A 4 11.61 24.01 -0.42
CA HIS A 4 11.72 24.42 1.00
C HIS A 4 10.60 23.90 1.92
N LYS A 5 9.89 22.85 1.51
CA LYS A 5 8.85 22.24 2.34
C LYS A 5 9.47 21.40 3.47
N SER A 6 8.89 21.52 4.67
CA SER A 6 9.20 20.71 5.86
C SER A 6 8.02 19.83 6.23
N ILE A 7 8.29 18.68 6.84
CA ILE A 7 7.29 17.81 7.46
C ILE A 7 7.64 17.63 8.94
N GLN A 8 6.62 17.39 9.76
CA GLN A 8 6.81 16.95 11.14
C GLN A 8 6.91 15.43 11.15
N VAL A 9 7.87 14.91 11.92
CA VAL A 9 8.14 13.47 12.01
C VAL A 9 8.10 13.06 13.48
N PHE A 10 7.41 11.97 13.75
CA PHE A 10 7.35 11.33 15.06
C PHE A 10 7.98 9.95 14.95
N PHE A 11 8.83 9.60 15.92
CA PHE A 11 9.49 8.30 15.96
C PHE A 11 8.78 7.41 16.96
N TYR A 12 8.50 6.18 16.53
CA TYR A 12 7.97 5.14 17.40
C TYR A 12 9.11 4.42 18.12
N HIS A 13 8.79 3.87 19.28
CA HIS A 13 9.69 3.03 20.05
C HIS A 13 9.64 1.60 19.52
N SER A 14 10.69 1.19 18.79
CA SER A 14 10.74 -0.10 18.11
C SER A 14 10.64 -1.30 19.05
N GLY A 15 11.33 -1.27 20.20
CA GLY A 15 11.32 -2.37 21.18
C GLY A 15 9.93 -2.65 21.76
N LEU A 16 9.26 -1.62 22.29
CA LEU A 16 7.87 -1.74 22.78
C LEU A 16 6.88 -2.08 21.68
N SER A 17 7.02 -1.52 20.48
CA SER A 17 6.13 -1.84 19.37
C SER A 17 6.24 -3.30 18.95
N ALA A 18 7.47 -3.80 18.81
CA ALA A 18 7.72 -5.22 18.57
C ALA A 18 7.19 -6.10 19.71
N ARG A 19 7.34 -5.68 20.97
CA ARG A 19 6.80 -6.41 22.13
C ARG A 19 5.27 -6.50 22.06
N VAL A 20 4.58 -5.39 21.79
CA VAL A 20 3.11 -5.40 21.65
C VAL A 20 2.67 -6.32 20.51
N SER A 21 3.36 -6.27 19.37
CA SER A 21 3.03 -7.09 18.20
C SER A 21 3.35 -8.59 18.34
N PHE A 22 4.46 -8.94 18.99
CA PHE A 22 5.05 -10.30 18.89
C PHE A 22 5.28 -11.01 20.23
N ASP A 23 5.02 -10.36 21.37
CA ASP A 23 5.06 -10.98 22.71
C ASP A 23 3.63 -11.01 23.30
N PRO A 24 2.85 -12.08 23.04
CA PRO A 24 1.49 -12.18 23.53
C PRO A 24 1.39 -12.14 25.06
N HIS A 25 2.44 -12.53 25.80
CA HIS A 25 2.41 -12.51 27.25
C HIS A 25 2.50 -11.10 27.81
N ALA A 26 3.26 -10.21 27.17
CA ALA A 26 3.36 -8.81 27.56
C ALA A 26 2.01 -8.08 27.51
N THR A 27 1.11 -8.48 26.61
CA THR A 27 -0.19 -7.82 26.39
C THR A 27 -1.37 -8.54 27.06
N MET A 28 -1.11 -9.45 28.01
CA MET A 28 -2.16 -10.12 28.79
C MET A 28 -2.80 -9.24 29.87
N ASN A 29 -2.06 -8.28 30.41
CA ASN A 29 -2.50 -7.43 31.51
C ASN A 29 -1.96 -6.01 31.31
N ALA A 30 -2.86 -5.04 31.17
CA ALA A 30 -2.48 -3.67 30.85
C ALA A 30 -1.77 -2.96 32.01
N ASP A 31 -2.10 -3.26 33.28
CA ASP A 31 -1.42 -2.68 34.45
C ASP A 31 0.01 -3.20 34.58
N ALA A 32 0.22 -4.49 34.32
CA ALA A 32 1.55 -5.06 34.27
C ALA A 32 2.34 -4.47 33.09
N PHE A 33 1.72 -4.31 31.92
CA PHE A 33 2.37 -3.73 30.76
C PHE A 33 2.80 -2.28 30.99
N ALA A 34 1.89 -1.44 31.50
CA ALA A 34 2.14 -0.05 31.80
C ALA A 34 3.26 0.11 32.84
N ARG A 35 3.24 -0.68 33.93
CA ARG A 35 4.26 -0.61 34.99
C ARG A 35 5.62 -1.13 34.56
N ASN A 36 5.67 -2.26 33.87
CA ASN A 36 6.91 -2.99 33.64
C ASN A 36 7.59 -2.63 32.32
N PHE A 37 6.86 -2.07 31.36
CA PHE A 37 7.39 -1.77 30.02
C PHE A 37 7.24 -0.32 29.61
N VAL A 38 6.10 0.33 29.90
CA VAL A 38 5.89 1.73 29.47
C VAL A 38 6.55 2.71 30.42
N LYS A 39 6.25 2.63 31.72
CA LYS A 39 6.77 3.56 32.73
C LYS A 39 8.31 3.62 32.78
N PRO A 40 9.06 2.51 32.65
CA PRO A 40 10.52 2.56 32.69
C PRO A 40 11.17 3.33 31.54
N GLU A 41 10.48 3.57 30.42
CA GLU A 41 11.02 4.37 29.30
C GLU A 41 11.01 5.88 29.60
N PHE A 42 10.33 6.31 30.67
CA PHE A 42 10.31 7.69 31.12
C PHE A 42 11.38 7.94 32.17
N THR A 43 12.14 9.03 32.01
CA THR A 43 13.16 9.48 32.95
C THR A 43 12.54 10.40 34.00
N ALA A 44 12.76 10.10 35.27
CA ALA A 44 12.28 10.93 36.37
C ALA A 44 12.88 12.35 36.30
N GLY A 45 12.03 13.38 36.41
CA GLY A 45 12.45 14.79 36.46
C GLY A 45 12.52 15.49 35.10
N GLU A 46 12.37 14.79 33.98
CA GLU A 46 12.21 15.42 32.66
C GLU A 46 10.73 15.68 32.38
N ALA A 47 10.36 16.96 32.19
CA ALA A 47 8.97 17.37 32.03
C ALA A 47 8.44 17.27 30.60
N SER A 48 9.24 16.84 29.62
CA SER A 48 8.87 16.90 28.19
C SER A 48 9.30 15.65 27.42
N GLN A 49 8.80 14.50 27.87
CA GLN A 49 9.08 13.20 27.25
C GLN A 49 7.83 12.63 26.58
N TRP A 50 8.07 11.98 25.45
CA TRP A 50 7.03 11.45 24.57
C TRP A 50 7.43 10.04 24.17
N LEU A 51 6.48 9.12 24.26
CA LEU A 51 6.68 7.74 23.87
C LEU A 51 5.56 7.36 22.91
N MET A 52 5.94 6.92 21.71
CA MET A 52 5.00 6.44 20.70
C MET A 52 5.20 4.95 20.51
N ILE A 53 4.11 4.19 20.57
CA ILE A 53 4.05 2.78 20.21
C ILE A 53 3.22 2.70 18.93
N ALA A 54 3.74 2.03 17.90
CA ALA A 54 3.08 1.92 16.60
C ALA A 54 2.99 0.45 16.17
N THR A 55 1.77 -0.04 15.97
CA THR A 55 1.51 -1.44 15.61
C THR A 55 0.38 -1.52 14.59
N ASP A 56 0.33 -2.61 13.81
CA ASP A 56 -0.77 -2.91 12.90
C ASP A 56 -2.09 -3.08 13.68
N GLY A 57 -3.18 -2.53 13.14
CA GLY A 57 -4.49 -2.50 13.82
C GLY A 57 -5.12 -3.89 13.95
N GLU A 58 -4.83 -4.76 12.99
CA GLU A 58 -5.27 -6.16 12.92
C GLU A 58 -4.77 -6.99 14.12
N LEU A 59 -3.77 -6.49 14.86
CA LEU A 59 -3.34 -7.08 16.12
C LEU A 59 -4.49 -7.22 17.12
N TYR A 60 -5.35 -6.20 17.21
CA TYR A 60 -6.33 -6.04 18.27
C TYR A 60 -7.64 -6.77 17.97
N GLY A 61 -7.62 -8.10 18.02
CA GLY A 61 -8.79 -8.97 17.88
C GLY A 61 -8.73 -9.96 16.72
N HIS A 62 -8.11 -9.58 15.59
CA HIS A 62 -7.96 -10.48 14.45
C HIS A 62 -6.77 -11.43 14.62
N HIS A 63 -5.56 -10.91 14.85
CA HIS A 63 -4.37 -11.74 15.07
C HIS A 63 -4.25 -12.23 16.52
N GLN A 64 -4.70 -11.43 17.49
CA GLN A 64 -4.71 -11.82 18.91
C GLN A 64 -6.07 -11.53 19.54
N ILE A 65 -6.79 -12.60 19.87
CA ILE A 65 -8.11 -12.53 20.48
C ILE A 65 -8.05 -11.76 21.82
N PHE A 66 -9.04 -10.90 22.06
CA PHE A 66 -9.19 -10.06 23.25
C PHE A 66 -8.13 -8.96 23.45
N ARG A 67 -7.25 -8.70 22.48
CA ARG A 67 -6.30 -7.59 22.59
C ARG A 67 -6.93 -6.22 22.40
N ASP A 68 -8.10 -6.14 21.80
CA ASP A 68 -8.98 -4.97 21.87
C ASP A 68 -9.30 -4.57 23.32
N LYS A 69 -9.57 -5.54 24.20
CA LYS A 69 -9.83 -5.29 25.63
C LYS A 69 -8.58 -4.82 26.37
N PHE A 70 -7.44 -5.42 26.07
CA PHE A 70 -6.15 -4.96 26.58
C PHE A 70 -5.90 -3.51 26.19
N LEU A 71 -6.10 -3.15 24.91
CA LEU A 71 -5.89 -1.79 24.41
C LEU A 71 -6.84 -0.79 25.08
N SER A 72 -8.13 -1.09 25.16
CA SER A 72 -9.09 -0.22 25.85
C SER A 72 -8.70 0.01 27.30
N TYR A 73 -8.40 -1.06 28.06
CA TYR A 73 -8.03 -0.90 29.48
C TYR A 73 -6.68 -0.17 29.67
N LEU A 74 -5.74 -0.36 28.75
CA LEU A 74 -4.47 0.37 28.75
C LEU A 74 -4.71 1.88 28.64
N LEU A 75 -5.54 2.31 27.69
CA LEU A 75 -5.80 3.72 27.40
C LEU A 75 -6.69 4.39 28.45
N ASP A 76 -7.70 3.67 28.97
CA ASP A 76 -8.73 4.23 29.86
C ASP A 76 -8.37 4.14 31.36
N GLY A 77 -7.30 3.42 31.72
CA GLY A 77 -6.96 3.18 33.12
C GLY A 77 -5.47 2.99 33.40
N SER A 78 -4.84 1.97 32.81
CA SER A 78 -3.51 1.54 33.27
C SER A 78 -2.42 2.60 33.06
N ILE A 79 -2.48 3.37 31.98
CA ILE A 79 -1.51 4.45 31.69
C ILE A 79 -1.66 5.62 32.67
N SER A 80 -2.89 6.08 32.92
CA SER A 80 -3.15 7.19 33.86
C SER A 80 -2.78 6.81 35.29
N ALA A 81 -2.97 5.55 35.69
CA ALA A 81 -2.52 5.00 36.97
C ALA A 81 -0.99 5.04 37.16
N GLN A 82 -0.21 5.19 36.07
CA GLN A 82 1.24 5.41 36.11
C GLN A 82 1.63 6.89 36.07
N HIS A 83 0.66 7.80 36.20
CA HIS A 83 0.83 9.25 36.04
C HIS A 83 1.41 9.61 34.68
N ILE A 84 0.98 8.90 33.63
CA ILE A 84 1.32 9.17 32.24
C ILE A 84 0.04 9.61 31.54
N GLU A 85 0.14 10.63 30.69
CA GLU A 85 -0.98 11.12 29.89
C GLU A 85 -0.97 10.47 28.51
N THR A 86 -2.15 10.02 28.06
CA THR A 86 -2.34 9.55 26.69
C THR A 86 -2.53 10.74 25.75
N VAL A 87 -1.71 10.82 24.71
CA VAL A 87 -1.73 11.91 23.72
C VAL A 87 -1.58 11.34 22.30
N TYR A 88 -1.80 12.16 21.28
CA TYR A 88 -1.60 11.79 19.88
C TYR A 88 -0.94 12.91 19.09
N PRO A 89 -0.23 12.60 17.97
CA PRO A 89 0.55 13.59 17.22
C PRO A 89 -0.22 14.85 16.85
N GLY A 90 -1.47 14.71 16.39
CA GLY A 90 -2.32 15.84 16.00
C GLY A 90 -2.55 16.83 17.14
N LEU A 91 -2.86 16.34 18.35
CA LEU A 91 -3.01 17.19 19.54
C LEU A 91 -1.68 17.88 19.87
N GLN A 92 -0.56 17.14 19.79
CA GLN A 92 0.72 17.71 20.15
C GLN A 92 1.15 18.85 19.23
N LEU A 93 0.84 18.77 17.94
CA LEU A 93 1.10 19.84 16.98
C LEU A 93 0.30 21.12 17.28
N THR A 94 -0.76 21.05 18.11
CA THR A 94 -1.46 22.24 18.60
C THR A 94 -0.74 22.91 19.76
N GLN A 95 -0.07 22.13 20.61
CA GLN A 95 0.57 22.56 21.86
C GLN A 95 2.02 23.01 21.66
N GLN A 96 2.78 22.28 20.84
CA GLN A 96 4.18 22.59 20.52
C GLN A 96 4.32 23.10 19.09
N LYS A 97 5.01 24.23 18.92
CA LYS A 97 5.24 24.87 17.61
C LYS A 97 6.70 24.83 17.15
N VAL A 98 7.62 24.59 18.07
CA VAL A 98 9.06 24.55 17.79
C VAL A 98 9.55 23.12 17.98
N PHE A 99 10.13 22.54 16.93
CA PHE A 99 10.70 21.21 16.94
C PHE A 99 12.16 21.28 16.48
N PRO A 100 13.04 20.42 17.02
CA PRO A 100 14.41 20.32 16.52
C PRO A 100 14.41 19.84 15.07
N VAL A 101 15.31 20.38 14.27
CA VAL A 101 15.50 19.94 12.89
C VAL A 101 16.38 18.69 12.89
N ILE A 102 15.91 17.64 12.22
CA ILE A 102 16.64 16.38 12.06
C ILE A 102 16.69 15.97 10.59
N LYS A 103 17.69 15.18 10.22
CA LYS A 103 17.76 14.50 8.92
C LYS A 103 17.28 13.06 9.08
N VAL A 104 16.29 12.68 8.30
CA VAL A 104 15.87 11.27 8.16
C VAL A 104 16.75 10.61 7.11
N ARG A 105 17.15 9.37 7.35
CA ARG A 105 17.92 8.58 6.38
C ARG A 105 16.99 8.13 5.26
N ASP A 106 17.42 8.25 4.01
CA ASP A 106 16.65 7.78 2.87
C ASP A 106 16.51 6.26 2.88
N ASN A 107 15.45 5.76 2.24
CA ASN A 107 15.23 4.33 2.01
C ASN A 107 15.21 3.45 3.27
N THR A 108 14.92 4.03 4.44
CA THR A 108 14.63 3.27 5.66
C THR A 108 13.20 2.76 5.69
N SER A 109 12.93 1.72 6.47
CA SER A 109 11.58 1.26 6.77
C SER A 109 11.46 0.93 8.26
N TRP A 110 10.22 0.91 8.76
CA TRP A 110 9.92 0.56 10.15
C TRP A 110 9.95 -0.95 10.43
N SER A 111 9.89 -1.80 9.40
CA SER A 111 9.71 -3.24 9.53
C SER A 111 10.86 -4.07 8.95
N CYS A 112 11.90 -3.44 8.42
CA CYS A 112 13.10 -4.13 7.94
C CYS A 112 14.38 -3.34 8.26
N HIS A 113 15.35 -4.01 8.89
CA HIS A 113 16.66 -3.44 9.21
C HIS A 113 17.48 -3.08 7.96
N HIS A 114 17.15 -3.66 6.80
CA HIS A 114 17.76 -3.36 5.50
C HIS A 114 17.02 -2.26 4.73
N GLY A 115 16.18 -1.48 5.41
CA GLY A 115 15.42 -0.39 4.80
C GLY A 115 14.32 -0.92 3.87
N VAL A 116 14.17 -0.32 2.70
CA VAL A 116 13.17 -0.73 1.69
C VAL A 116 13.61 -1.91 0.82
N LEU A 117 14.81 -2.46 1.03
CA LEU A 117 15.36 -3.56 0.23
C LEU A 117 14.45 -4.80 0.23
N ARG A 118 13.73 -5.03 1.34
CA ARG A 118 12.74 -6.12 1.46
C ARG A 118 11.72 -6.13 0.31
N TRP A 119 11.33 -4.96 -0.20
CA TRP A 119 10.30 -4.85 -1.24
C TRP A 119 10.87 -4.80 -2.65
N SER A 120 12.15 -4.49 -2.82
CA SER A 120 12.73 -4.22 -4.14
C SER A 120 13.71 -5.29 -4.63
N SER A 121 14.30 -6.09 -3.73
CA SER A 121 15.34 -7.05 -4.11
C SER A 121 15.50 -8.19 -3.09
N VAL A 122 16.56 -8.97 -3.24
CA VAL A 122 16.97 -9.99 -2.28
C VAL A 122 17.39 -9.32 -0.97
N CYS A 123 16.71 -9.71 0.11
CA CYS A 123 16.92 -9.20 1.45
C CYS A 123 17.01 -10.39 2.40
N ALA A 124 17.92 -10.37 3.38
CA ALA A 124 18.05 -11.48 4.33
C ALA A 124 16.75 -11.73 5.14
N CYS A 125 15.89 -10.73 5.28
CA CYS A 125 14.57 -10.86 5.92
C CYS A 125 13.51 -11.57 5.05
N THR A 126 13.80 -11.79 3.76
CA THR A 126 12.97 -12.48 2.77
C THR A 126 13.90 -13.18 1.76
N PRO A 127 14.49 -14.34 2.12
CA PRO A 127 15.37 -15.07 1.20
C PRO A 127 14.62 -15.44 -0.09
N ASN A 128 15.36 -15.78 -1.16
CA ASN A 128 14.81 -16.22 -2.45
C ASN A 128 13.88 -15.20 -3.15
N SER A 129 14.05 -13.91 -2.88
CA SER A 129 13.23 -12.82 -3.42
C SER A 129 13.71 -12.25 -4.76
N ASP A 130 14.52 -12.99 -5.53
CA ASP A 130 15.02 -12.58 -6.85
C ASP A 130 13.90 -12.27 -7.85
N TRP A 131 12.71 -12.85 -7.64
CA TRP A 131 11.51 -12.64 -8.46
C TRP A 131 10.95 -11.21 -8.37
N LYS A 132 11.21 -10.47 -7.29
CA LYS A 132 10.61 -9.16 -7.04
C LYS A 132 10.99 -8.12 -8.09
N LYS A 133 12.26 -8.09 -8.47
CA LYS A 133 12.80 -7.13 -9.44
C LYS A 133 12.20 -7.32 -10.84
N PRO A 134 12.28 -8.50 -11.49
CA PRO A 134 11.70 -8.69 -12.82
C PRO A 134 10.18 -8.52 -12.82
N LEU A 135 9.48 -8.90 -11.74
CA LEU A 135 8.04 -8.62 -11.63
C LEU A 135 7.77 -7.10 -11.60
N ARG A 136 8.51 -6.36 -10.78
CA ARG A 136 8.38 -4.90 -10.68
C ARG A 136 8.62 -4.23 -12.03
N GLU A 137 9.67 -4.63 -12.73
CA GLU A 137 9.99 -4.12 -14.09
C GLU A 137 8.85 -4.42 -15.09
N ALA A 138 8.25 -5.62 -15.03
CA ALA A 138 7.11 -5.97 -15.87
C ALA A 138 5.89 -5.08 -15.58
N LEU A 139 5.55 -4.90 -14.31
CA LEU A 139 4.40 -4.09 -13.90
C LEU A 139 4.63 -2.59 -14.18
N GLU A 140 5.84 -2.07 -13.99
CA GLU A 140 6.20 -0.71 -14.39
C GLU A 140 6.03 -0.53 -15.91
N ARG A 141 6.43 -1.52 -16.71
CA ARG A 141 6.18 -1.48 -18.16
C ARG A 141 4.69 -1.45 -18.50
N ILE A 142 3.87 -2.25 -17.82
CA ILE A 142 2.41 -2.20 -18.00
C ILE A 142 1.90 -0.80 -17.66
N SER A 143 2.23 -0.27 -16.49
CA SER A 143 1.79 1.05 -16.05
C SER A 143 2.17 2.14 -17.05
N ASP A 144 3.43 2.17 -17.50
CA ASP A 144 3.91 3.18 -18.44
C ASP A 144 3.14 3.18 -19.76
N GLU A 145 2.76 2.00 -20.28
CA GLU A 145 1.99 1.89 -21.51
C GLU A 145 0.50 2.21 -21.30
N VAL A 146 -0.09 1.81 -20.17
CA VAL A 146 -1.47 2.18 -19.80
C VAL A 146 -1.59 3.70 -19.62
N ASP A 147 -0.66 4.33 -18.91
CA ASP A 147 -0.58 5.78 -18.72
C ASP A 147 -0.57 6.52 -20.07
N LYS A 148 0.23 6.05 -21.04
CA LYS A 148 0.28 6.65 -22.40
C LYS A 148 -1.06 6.55 -23.11
N LEU A 149 -1.70 5.37 -23.05
CA LEU A 149 -3.02 5.15 -23.66
C LEU A 149 -4.10 5.99 -22.97
N PHE A 150 -4.03 6.13 -21.65
CA PHE A 150 -4.95 6.94 -20.85
C PHE A 150 -4.85 8.41 -21.22
N VAL A 151 -3.64 8.98 -21.23
CA VAL A 151 -3.38 10.38 -21.62
C VAL A 151 -3.85 10.63 -23.06
N ALA A 152 -3.46 9.77 -24.00
CA ALA A 152 -3.84 9.92 -25.40
C ALA A 152 -5.36 9.84 -25.61
N SER A 153 -6.03 8.92 -24.91
CA SER A 153 -7.48 8.70 -25.07
C SER A 153 -8.34 9.77 -24.42
N CYS A 154 -7.80 10.47 -23.42
CA CYS A 154 -8.47 11.56 -22.70
C CYS A 154 -8.13 12.94 -23.26
N ASN A 155 -7.13 13.06 -24.14
CA ASN A 155 -6.72 14.32 -24.73
C ASN A 155 -7.89 14.99 -25.48
N GLY A 156 -8.13 16.27 -25.18
CA GLY A 156 -9.25 17.03 -25.73
C GLY A 156 -10.63 16.68 -25.13
N ILE A 157 -10.69 15.78 -24.16
CA ILE A 157 -11.90 15.44 -23.40
C ILE A 157 -11.80 15.98 -21.98
N LEU A 158 -10.70 15.67 -21.29
CA LEU A 158 -10.48 16.10 -19.91
C LEU A 158 -9.42 17.20 -19.86
N GLU A 159 -9.66 18.24 -19.06
CA GLU A 159 -8.71 19.34 -18.87
C GLU A 159 -7.44 18.87 -18.15
N ASN A 160 -7.60 18.11 -17.07
CA ASN A 160 -6.51 17.52 -16.30
C ASN A 160 -6.76 16.03 -16.06
N VAL A 161 -6.09 15.19 -16.87
CA VAL A 161 -6.27 13.73 -16.85
C VAL A 161 -5.88 13.09 -15.51
N TRP A 162 -4.84 13.61 -14.86
CA TRP A 162 -4.33 13.03 -13.60
C TRP A 162 -5.21 13.40 -12.41
N GLU A 163 -5.70 14.63 -12.37
CA GLU A 163 -6.70 15.01 -11.37
C GLU A 163 -8.01 14.23 -11.56
N ALA A 164 -8.44 14.02 -12.81
CA ALA A 164 -9.59 13.17 -13.09
C ALA A 164 -9.36 11.73 -12.60
N ARG A 165 -8.18 11.14 -12.85
CA ARG A 165 -7.80 9.82 -12.33
C ARG A 165 -7.89 9.77 -10.81
N ASP A 166 -7.36 10.76 -10.11
CA ASP A 166 -7.39 10.78 -8.64
C ASP A 166 -8.83 10.93 -8.10
N ARG A 167 -9.68 11.68 -8.81
CA ARG A 167 -11.11 11.82 -8.50
C ARG A 167 -11.96 10.62 -8.87
N TYR A 168 -11.41 9.64 -9.59
CA TYR A 168 -12.12 8.38 -9.90
C TYR A 168 -12.50 7.59 -8.65
N ILE A 169 -11.93 7.91 -7.48
CA ILE A 169 -12.40 7.41 -6.19
C ILE A 169 -13.91 7.62 -6.00
N GLU A 170 -14.50 8.71 -6.50
CA GLU A 170 -15.94 8.99 -6.44
C GLU A 170 -16.79 7.96 -7.22
N VAL A 171 -16.19 7.32 -8.23
CA VAL A 171 -16.85 6.25 -9.00
C VAL A 171 -16.55 4.90 -8.37
N PHE A 172 -15.28 4.65 -8.05
CA PHE A 172 -14.83 3.38 -7.47
C PHE A 172 -15.46 3.10 -6.09
N SER A 173 -15.71 4.12 -5.26
CA SER A 173 -16.41 4.00 -3.97
C SER A 173 -17.90 3.66 -4.12
N GLY A 174 -18.46 3.85 -5.33
CA GLY A 174 -19.88 3.70 -5.60
C GLY A 174 -20.72 4.98 -5.38
N ASP A 175 -20.09 6.12 -5.08
CA ASP A 175 -20.81 7.38 -4.87
C ASP A 175 -21.47 7.92 -6.15
N GLN A 176 -20.87 7.66 -7.32
CA GLN A 176 -21.37 8.08 -8.64
C GLN A 176 -21.23 6.98 -9.69
N LYS A 177 -22.12 7.00 -10.70
CA LYS A 177 -21.95 6.22 -11.93
C LYS A 177 -20.93 6.90 -12.84
N PHE A 178 -20.07 6.13 -13.49
CA PHE A 178 -19.03 6.66 -14.37
C PHE A 178 -19.55 7.64 -15.42
N ALA A 179 -20.64 7.27 -16.11
CA ALA A 179 -21.20 8.08 -17.18
C ALA A 179 -21.68 9.46 -16.72
N ASP A 180 -22.17 9.58 -15.48
CA ASP A 180 -22.60 10.87 -14.92
C ASP A 180 -21.41 11.67 -14.43
N TRP A 181 -20.42 10.99 -13.85
CA TRP A 181 -19.19 11.58 -13.36
C TRP A 181 -18.35 12.18 -14.51
N VAL A 182 -18.10 11.42 -15.58
CA VAL A 182 -17.26 11.89 -16.70
C VAL A 182 -17.88 13.05 -17.46
N ARG A 183 -19.21 13.12 -17.55
CA ARG A 183 -19.94 14.25 -18.16
C ARG A 183 -19.89 15.53 -17.33
N LYS A 184 -19.63 15.45 -16.02
CA LYS A 184 -19.38 16.63 -15.19
C LYS A 184 -17.95 17.13 -15.30
N MET A 185 -17.02 16.25 -15.70
CA MET A 185 -15.59 16.53 -15.83
C MET A 185 -15.20 17.02 -17.24
N SER A 186 -16.14 16.98 -18.20
CA SER A 186 -15.89 17.30 -19.60
C SER A 186 -17.11 17.95 -20.25
N ASP A 187 -16.88 19.03 -21.00
CA ASP A 187 -17.88 19.65 -21.87
C ASP A 187 -18.00 18.93 -23.24
N ALA A 188 -17.15 17.93 -23.50
CA ALA A 188 -17.15 17.21 -24.76
C ALA A 188 -18.40 16.33 -24.90
N GLN A 189 -19.04 16.41 -26.08
CA GLN A 189 -20.10 15.48 -26.43
C GLN A 189 -19.50 14.10 -26.73
N MET A 190 -19.84 13.10 -25.93
CA MET A 190 -19.32 11.74 -26.02
C MET A 190 -20.43 10.75 -26.38
N THR A 191 -20.12 9.81 -27.28
CA THR A 191 -20.99 8.67 -27.55
C THR A 191 -20.96 7.69 -26.38
N ASP A 192 -21.99 6.85 -26.23
CA ASP A 192 -22.02 5.82 -25.19
C ASP A 192 -20.84 4.84 -25.30
N GLU A 193 -20.41 4.53 -26.53
CA GLU A 193 -19.23 3.71 -26.78
C GLU A 193 -17.95 4.39 -26.25
N LYS A 194 -17.80 5.70 -26.47
CA LYS A 194 -16.64 6.44 -25.95
C LYS A 194 -16.66 6.51 -24.42
N ILE A 195 -17.82 6.67 -23.80
CA ILE A 195 -17.96 6.65 -22.34
C ILE A 195 -17.54 5.28 -21.80
N LYS A 196 -18.01 4.18 -22.40
CA LYS A 196 -17.62 2.82 -22.01
C LYS A 196 -16.11 2.60 -22.15
N GLN A 197 -15.52 3.07 -23.24
CA GLN A 197 -14.08 3.00 -23.46
C GLN A 197 -13.29 3.76 -22.40
N LEU A 198 -13.73 4.96 -22.03
CA LEU A 198 -13.10 5.72 -20.95
C LEU A 198 -13.24 4.98 -19.61
N ASP A 199 -14.41 4.41 -19.31
CA ASP A 199 -14.62 3.64 -18.07
C ASP A 199 -13.60 2.50 -17.93
N GLN A 200 -13.37 1.76 -19.02
CA GLN A 200 -12.36 0.70 -19.07
C GLN A 200 -10.95 1.23 -18.83
N LEU A 201 -10.60 2.39 -19.38
CA LEU A 201 -9.29 3.00 -19.18
C LEU A 201 -9.10 3.49 -17.74
N PHE A 202 -10.12 4.09 -17.12
CA PHE A 202 -10.07 4.48 -15.72
C PHE A 202 -9.96 3.27 -14.78
N GLN A 203 -10.62 2.18 -15.12
CA GLN A 203 -10.47 0.91 -14.40
C GLN A 203 -9.06 0.33 -14.57
N ALA A 204 -8.46 0.44 -15.76
CA ALA A 204 -7.08 0.02 -16.00
C ALA A 204 -6.07 0.86 -15.19
N GLU A 205 -6.26 2.17 -15.11
CA GLU A 205 -5.46 3.06 -14.24
C GLU A 205 -5.58 2.68 -12.76
N LEU A 206 -6.80 2.36 -12.30
CA LEU A 206 -7.02 1.89 -10.92
C LEU A 206 -6.27 0.58 -10.65
N ASP A 207 -6.26 -0.35 -11.61
CA ASP A 207 -5.51 -1.59 -11.47
C ASP A 207 -4.00 -1.37 -11.55
N CYS A 208 -3.54 -0.38 -12.33
CA CYS A 208 -2.13 0.05 -12.30
C CYS A 208 -1.72 0.60 -10.94
N GLN A 209 -2.62 1.26 -10.20
CA GLN A 209 -2.34 1.66 -8.81
C GLN A 209 -2.33 0.44 -7.87
N ARG A 210 -3.29 -0.47 -8.01
CA ARG A 210 -3.43 -1.65 -7.14
C ARG A 210 -2.31 -2.67 -7.30
N MET A 211 -1.82 -2.85 -8.52
CA MET A 211 -0.71 -3.76 -8.81
C MET A 211 0.60 -3.32 -8.19
N PHE A 212 0.68 -2.23 -7.41
CA PHE A 212 1.85 -1.85 -6.62
C PHE A 212 1.61 -1.85 -5.10
N THR A 213 0.53 -2.49 -4.64
CA THR A 213 0.23 -2.60 -3.19
C THR A 213 1.35 -3.34 -2.46
N SER A 214 2.04 -2.67 -1.54
CA SER A 214 3.31 -3.15 -0.96
C SER A 214 3.30 -4.57 -0.35
N CYS A 215 2.14 -5.11 0.07
CA CYS A 215 2.01 -6.49 0.54
C CYS A 215 2.45 -7.52 -0.52
N GLY A 216 2.28 -7.20 -1.81
CA GLY A 216 2.74 -8.01 -2.94
C GLY A 216 4.25 -8.19 -3.03
N TRP A 217 5.05 -7.48 -2.23
CA TRP A 217 6.52 -7.60 -2.19
C TRP A 217 7.07 -7.89 -0.80
N PHE A 218 6.20 -8.10 0.20
CA PHE A 218 6.63 -8.19 1.59
C PHE A 218 7.24 -9.55 1.97
N PHE A 219 6.82 -10.63 1.30
CA PHE A 219 7.18 -12.02 1.62
C PHE A 219 8.23 -12.59 0.65
N ASP A 220 8.63 -13.84 0.90
CA ASP A 220 9.73 -14.54 0.19
C ASP A 220 9.31 -15.15 -1.15
N ASP A 221 8.06 -15.58 -1.30
CA ASP A 221 7.61 -16.39 -2.44
C ASP A 221 6.55 -15.69 -3.28
N LEU A 222 6.68 -15.79 -4.60
CA LEU A 222 5.73 -15.33 -5.61
C LEU A 222 4.37 -16.05 -5.52
N ASP A 223 4.34 -17.31 -5.11
CA ASP A 223 3.13 -18.15 -5.12
C ASP A 223 2.09 -17.77 -4.05
N ARG A 224 2.39 -16.78 -3.22
CA ARG A 224 1.41 -16.30 -2.24
C ARG A 224 0.28 -15.50 -2.91
N ILE A 225 -0.80 -15.32 -2.17
CA ILE A 225 -1.94 -14.53 -2.64
C ILE A 225 -1.57 -13.09 -2.96
N GLU A 226 -0.67 -12.46 -2.19
CA GLU A 226 -0.37 -11.04 -2.32
C GLU A 226 0.36 -10.71 -3.65
N PRO A 227 1.44 -11.42 -4.04
CA PRO A 227 2.06 -11.21 -5.35
C PRO A 227 1.18 -11.67 -6.52
N ARG A 228 0.42 -12.76 -6.35
CA ARG A 228 -0.57 -13.22 -7.35
C ARG A 228 -1.59 -12.13 -7.67
N ASN A 229 -2.08 -11.41 -6.64
CA ASN A 229 -2.99 -10.27 -6.83
C ASN A 229 -2.35 -9.14 -7.64
N ALA A 230 -1.07 -8.84 -7.45
CA ALA A 230 -0.37 -7.86 -8.27
C ALA A 230 -0.33 -8.27 -9.75
N VAL A 231 -0.06 -9.55 -10.03
CA VAL A 231 -0.07 -10.09 -11.41
C VAL A 231 -1.49 -10.05 -12.00
N LEU A 232 -2.51 -10.41 -11.21
CA LEU A 232 -3.93 -10.34 -11.60
C LEU A 232 -4.34 -8.93 -12.03
N TYR A 233 -3.98 -7.90 -11.24
CA TYR A 233 -4.26 -6.51 -11.59
C TYR A 233 -3.52 -6.07 -12.85
N GLY A 234 -2.25 -6.45 -13.00
CA GLY A 234 -1.48 -6.18 -14.22
C GLY A 234 -2.13 -6.81 -15.46
N ALA A 235 -2.55 -8.08 -15.37
CA ALA A 235 -3.25 -8.76 -16.46
C ALA A 235 -4.59 -8.11 -16.78
N HIS A 236 -5.36 -7.68 -15.77
CA HIS A 236 -6.64 -7.00 -16.00
C HIS A 236 -6.44 -5.65 -16.69
N ALA A 237 -5.44 -4.87 -16.28
CA ALA A 237 -5.09 -3.61 -16.94
C ALA A 237 -4.72 -3.82 -18.42
N VAL A 238 -3.91 -4.84 -18.73
CA VAL A 238 -3.57 -5.22 -20.11
C VAL A 238 -4.82 -5.63 -20.89
N TRP A 239 -5.70 -6.44 -20.30
CA TRP A 239 -6.93 -6.89 -20.94
C TRP A 239 -7.88 -5.73 -21.25
N LEU A 240 -8.09 -4.80 -20.32
CA LEU A 240 -8.93 -3.62 -20.50
C LEU A 240 -8.40 -2.70 -21.61
N THR A 241 -7.08 -2.65 -21.77
CA THR A 241 -6.42 -1.70 -22.69
C THR A 241 -6.13 -2.27 -24.08
N ARG A 242 -6.35 -3.57 -24.29
CA ARG A 242 -6.01 -4.27 -25.55
C ARG A 242 -6.57 -3.65 -26.82
N GLN A 243 -7.75 -3.04 -26.77
CA GLN A 243 -8.40 -2.41 -27.93
C GLN A 243 -7.84 -1.03 -28.27
N PHE A 244 -7.08 -0.43 -27.35
CA PHE A 244 -6.46 0.89 -27.51
C PHE A 244 -4.98 0.78 -27.90
N ALA A 245 -4.33 -0.32 -27.51
CA ALA A 245 -2.91 -0.55 -27.75
C ALA A 245 -2.59 -0.75 -29.23
N ALA A 246 -1.50 -0.14 -29.70
CA ALA A 246 -1.01 -0.30 -31.07
C ALA A 246 -0.22 -1.62 -31.27
N PHE A 247 0.14 -2.30 -30.18
CA PHE A 247 0.90 -3.53 -30.15
C PHE A 247 0.44 -4.43 -29.00
N ASP A 248 0.87 -5.70 -29.02
CA ASP A 248 0.54 -6.65 -27.96
C ASP A 248 1.42 -6.44 -26.72
N LEU A 249 0.88 -5.73 -25.73
CA LEU A 249 1.54 -5.47 -24.45
C LEU A 249 1.81 -6.78 -23.67
N SER A 250 0.98 -7.82 -23.83
CA SER A 250 1.18 -9.12 -23.19
C SER A 250 2.48 -9.76 -23.69
N ALA A 251 2.69 -9.75 -25.00
CA ALA A 251 3.92 -10.27 -25.62
C ALA A 251 5.15 -9.48 -25.18
N GLU A 252 5.03 -8.17 -25.00
CA GLU A 252 6.13 -7.31 -24.56
C GLU A 252 6.60 -7.63 -23.13
N VAL A 253 5.67 -7.82 -22.18
CA VAL A 253 6.03 -8.04 -20.77
C VAL A 253 6.32 -9.50 -20.42
N SER A 254 5.95 -10.44 -21.30
CA SER A 254 6.15 -11.88 -21.10
C SER A 254 7.58 -12.28 -20.71
N PRO A 255 8.66 -11.77 -21.37
CA PRO A 255 10.03 -12.12 -21.00
C PRO A 255 10.46 -11.66 -19.60
N LEU A 256 9.84 -10.61 -19.05
CA LEU A 256 10.08 -10.14 -17.69
C LEU A 256 9.30 -10.99 -16.68
N LEU A 257 8.03 -11.27 -16.97
CA LEU A 257 7.19 -12.12 -16.14
C LEU A 257 7.74 -13.55 -16.02
N GLU A 258 8.29 -14.10 -17.10
CA GLU A 258 8.92 -15.43 -17.11
C GLU A 258 10.11 -15.52 -16.13
N LYS A 259 10.84 -14.42 -15.91
CA LYS A 259 11.99 -14.39 -14.99
C LYS A 259 11.57 -14.36 -13.52
N SER A 260 10.34 -13.96 -13.22
CA SER A 260 9.79 -13.92 -11.87
C SER A 260 9.18 -15.29 -11.54
N LYS A 261 9.86 -16.10 -10.72
CA LYS A 261 9.42 -17.46 -10.39
C LYS A 261 9.33 -17.71 -8.89
N SER A 262 8.34 -18.52 -8.50
CA SER A 262 8.30 -19.15 -7.19
C SER A 262 9.49 -20.10 -7.04
N TRP A 263 10.26 -19.93 -5.97
CA TRP A 263 11.39 -20.80 -5.68
C TRP A 263 10.96 -22.20 -5.22
N ARG A 264 9.69 -22.35 -4.76
CA ARG A 264 9.17 -23.63 -4.25
C ARG A 264 8.61 -24.53 -5.35
N ILE A 265 7.82 -23.96 -6.25
CA ILE A 265 7.06 -24.73 -7.25
C ILE A 265 7.41 -24.37 -8.70
N ASN A 266 8.36 -23.45 -8.91
CA ASN A 266 8.80 -22.99 -10.23
C ASN A 266 7.69 -22.37 -11.10
N LEU A 267 6.55 -22.01 -10.49
CA LEU A 267 5.48 -21.24 -11.12
C LEU A 267 5.99 -19.82 -11.43
N SER A 268 5.87 -19.40 -12.68
CA SER A 268 6.25 -18.05 -13.09
C SER A 268 5.09 -17.05 -12.97
N ALA A 269 5.42 -15.76 -12.93
CA ALA A 269 4.42 -14.71 -13.04
C ALA A 269 3.74 -14.76 -14.43
N LEU A 270 4.42 -15.26 -15.46
CA LEU A 270 3.86 -15.43 -16.80
C LEU A 270 2.78 -16.51 -16.82
N ASP A 271 2.95 -17.62 -16.10
CA ASP A 271 1.93 -18.67 -15.99
C ASP A 271 0.65 -18.10 -15.36
N ILE A 272 0.78 -17.36 -14.26
CA ILE A 272 -0.34 -16.69 -13.57
C ILE A 272 -1.00 -15.68 -14.51
N PHE A 273 -0.20 -14.84 -15.18
CA PHE A 273 -0.68 -13.83 -16.11
C PHE A 273 -1.49 -14.45 -17.25
N ASN A 274 -0.98 -15.50 -17.89
CA ASN A 274 -1.64 -16.17 -19.00
C ASN A 274 -2.94 -16.86 -18.57
N GLU A 275 -2.95 -17.50 -17.40
CA GLU A 275 -4.17 -18.10 -16.83
C GLU A 275 -5.27 -17.04 -16.68
N VAL A 276 -4.91 -15.86 -16.18
CA VAL A 276 -5.84 -14.75 -15.97
C VAL A 276 -6.34 -14.17 -17.30
N MET A 277 -5.44 -13.96 -18.26
CA MET A 277 -5.81 -13.49 -19.60
C MET A 277 -6.80 -14.44 -20.29
N LEU A 278 -6.57 -15.76 -20.20
CA LEU A 278 -7.48 -16.77 -20.74
C LEU A 278 -8.87 -16.73 -20.09
N ARG A 279 -8.94 -16.50 -18.77
CA ARG A 279 -10.23 -16.35 -18.06
C ARG A 279 -11.02 -15.14 -18.58
N PHE A 280 -10.34 -14.02 -18.82
CA PHE A 280 -10.99 -12.82 -19.37
C PHE A 280 -11.48 -13.02 -20.81
N GLU A 281 -10.74 -13.76 -21.63
CA GLU A 281 -11.18 -14.15 -22.99
C GLU A 281 -12.44 -15.03 -22.96
N GLN A 282 -12.57 -15.87 -21.95
CA GLN A 282 -13.75 -16.72 -21.73
C GLN A 282 -14.92 -15.99 -21.05
N GLY A 283 -14.80 -14.69 -20.79
CA GLY A 283 -15.83 -13.88 -20.14
C GLY A 283 -16.01 -14.16 -18.65
N GLN A 284 -15.04 -14.82 -18.01
CA GLN A 284 -15.04 -15.04 -16.56
C GLN A 284 -14.50 -13.81 -15.83
N LYS A 285 -15.14 -13.43 -14.72
CA LYS A 285 -14.65 -12.34 -13.85
C LYS A 285 -13.38 -12.79 -13.12
N PRO A 286 -12.45 -11.86 -12.79
CA PRO A 286 -11.31 -12.20 -11.97
C PRO A 286 -11.81 -12.56 -10.56
N SER A 287 -11.39 -13.72 -10.06
CA SER A 287 -11.64 -14.21 -8.70
C SER A 287 -10.54 -13.76 -7.76
#